data_AF-A0A5D0R9T6-F1
#
_entry.id   AF-A0A5D0R9T6-F1
#
_cell.length_a   1.000
_cell.length_b   1.000
_cell.length_c   1.000
_cell.angle_alpha   90.00
_cell.angle_beta   90.00
_cell.angle_gamma   90.00
#
_symmetry.space_group_name_H-M   'P 1'
#
loop_
_entity.id
_entity.type
_entity.pdbx_description
1 polymer ?
#
loop_
_entity_poly.entity_id
_entity_poly.type
_entity_poly.pdbx_seq_one_letter_code
_entity_poly.pdbx_strand_id
1 'polypeptide(L)'
;MSDTSPRLALPYLQPAQAQKHVTHNEALRVLDVIVQLAVVAFDATTPPTLPDEGKVYALGLGASGGWAGEDGRLAVWVDAGWQFHVPGPGWIATLAGGQELRVWTGAGWQPVVGATQNLDGVGVNTGSDATNRLAVSAAASLFSHAGAGHQLKINKSASGDTASLLYQTNWSGRAEMGLAGDDAFSIKVSADGSSWDEALRITPGTQVFHTGNAVGPVSATSGIGSGIVETGTNANGSFTRFADGTMICVLDGFASASGAAATWTFPAAFASGAVSVTATARGTTAAIVTVDAVSASAADIHTFDTTGADTVAPAVDLVAVGRCF
;
A
#
# COMPACT_ATOMS: atom_id res chain seq x y z
N MET A 1 41.66 24.27 -51.91
CA MET A 1 40.34 23.67 -51.64
C MET A 1 40.56 22.18 -51.53
N SER A 2 39.95 21.52 -50.56
CA SER A 2 39.99 20.06 -50.45
C SER A 2 39.27 19.42 -51.64
N ASP A 3 39.80 18.32 -52.18
CA ASP A 3 39.14 17.52 -53.22
C ASP A 3 38.09 16.53 -52.65
N THR A 4 37.91 16.54 -51.32
CA THR A 4 37.00 15.64 -50.60
C THR A 4 36.22 16.37 -49.50
N SER A 5 35.05 15.85 -49.14
CA SER A 5 34.23 16.36 -48.04
C SER A 5 34.86 16.07 -46.66
N PRO A 6 34.63 16.93 -45.65
CA PRO A 6 35.35 16.85 -44.38
C PRO A 6 34.94 15.69 -43.46
N ARG A 7 33.73 15.14 -43.56
CA ARG A 7 33.25 14.09 -42.63
C ARG A 7 33.38 12.68 -43.18
N LEU A 8 32.92 12.46 -44.40
CA LEU A 8 32.84 11.15 -45.06
C LEU A 8 33.86 10.97 -46.19
N ALA A 9 34.73 11.95 -46.42
CA ALA A 9 35.73 11.94 -47.49
C ALA A 9 35.15 11.68 -48.89
N LEU A 10 33.96 12.22 -49.17
CA LEU A 10 33.29 12.11 -50.47
C LEU A 10 34.05 12.94 -51.51
N PRO A 11 34.46 12.37 -52.65
CA PRO A 11 35.22 13.08 -53.67
C PRO A 11 34.36 14.14 -54.38
N TYR A 12 34.90 15.35 -54.52
CA TYR A 12 34.27 16.44 -55.27
C TYR A 12 34.59 16.35 -56.77
N LEU A 13 33.62 16.76 -57.59
CA LEU A 13 33.83 16.94 -59.02
C LEU A 13 34.73 18.16 -59.28
N GLN A 14 35.79 17.95 -60.06
CA GLN A 14 36.72 19.00 -60.47
C GLN A 14 36.08 19.98 -61.48
N PRO A 15 36.54 21.25 -61.53
CA PRO A 15 36.01 22.24 -62.46
C PRO A 15 36.08 21.80 -63.93
N ALA A 16 34.97 21.95 -64.66
CA ALA A 16 34.85 21.61 -66.08
C ALA A 16 33.80 22.52 -66.77
N GLN A 17 33.58 22.34 -68.08
CA GLN A 17 32.57 23.13 -68.82
C GLN A 17 31.14 22.95 -68.26
N ALA A 18 30.37 24.03 -68.31
CA ALA A 18 28.97 24.15 -67.86
C ALA A 18 28.70 24.06 -66.34
N GLN A 19 29.72 24.26 -65.50
CA GLN A 19 29.57 24.48 -64.04
C GLN A 19 28.74 23.43 -63.25
N LYS A 20 28.50 22.23 -63.81
CA LYS A 20 27.78 21.13 -63.15
C LYS A 20 28.40 20.67 -61.82
N HIS A 21 29.68 20.94 -61.60
CA HIS A 21 30.38 20.64 -60.35
C HIS A 21 29.85 21.48 -59.18
N VAL A 22 29.32 22.67 -59.43
CA VAL A 22 28.81 23.56 -58.37
C VAL A 22 27.62 22.92 -57.67
N THR A 23 26.55 22.61 -58.41
CA THR A 23 25.31 22.04 -57.85
C THR A 23 25.51 20.63 -57.30
N HIS A 24 26.37 19.82 -57.93
CA HIS A 24 26.64 18.47 -57.44
C HIS A 24 27.50 18.46 -56.17
N ASN A 25 28.56 19.26 -56.10
CA ASN A 25 29.38 19.33 -54.89
C ASN A 25 28.60 19.95 -53.72
N GLU A 26 27.66 20.85 -53.98
CA GLU A 26 26.71 21.34 -52.98
C GLU A 26 25.82 20.21 -52.43
N ALA A 27 25.29 19.34 -53.29
CA ALA A 27 24.54 18.16 -52.85
C ALA A 27 25.41 17.19 -52.03
N LEU A 28 26.68 16.99 -52.41
CA LEU A 28 27.61 16.15 -51.65
C LEU A 28 27.95 16.76 -50.27
N ARG A 29 28.08 18.08 -50.17
CA ARG A 29 28.26 18.78 -48.88
C ARG A 29 27.07 18.56 -47.95
N VAL A 30 25.85 18.63 -48.48
CA VAL A 30 24.63 18.34 -47.72
C VAL A 30 24.60 16.88 -47.25
N LEU A 31 24.93 15.92 -48.13
CA LEU A 31 24.99 14.51 -47.78
C LEU A 31 26.05 14.19 -46.71
N ASP A 32 27.21 14.84 -46.78
CA ASP A 32 28.30 14.67 -45.81
C ASP A 32 27.88 15.02 -44.37
N VAL A 33 26.98 16.00 -44.23
CA VAL A 33 26.43 16.42 -42.94
C VAL A 33 25.36 15.46 -42.44
N ILE A 34 24.41 15.08 -43.31
CA ILE A 34 23.17 14.37 -42.92
C ILE A 34 23.38 12.86 -42.78
N VAL A 35 24.21 12.25 -43.61
CA VAL A 35 24.43 10.80 -43.58
C VAL A 35 25.24 10.42 -42.33
N GLN A 36 24.75 9.44 -41.58
CA GLN A 36 25.35 9.03 -40.29
C GLN A 36 25.52 10.25 -39.36
N LEU A 37 24.48 11.08 -39.24
CA LEU A 37 24.50 12.34 -38.50
C LEU A 37 24.92 12.14 -37.04
N ALA A 38 26.21 12.36 -36.78
CA ALA A 38 26.76 12.49 -35.44
C ALA A 38 26.96 13.97 -35.11
N VAL A 39 26.33 14.43 -34.04
CA VAL A 39 26.44 15.79 -33.52
C VAL A 39 27.32 15.82 -32.27
N VAL A 40 28.09 16.90 -32.10
CA VAL A 40 28.93 17.12 -30.91
C VAL A 40 28.08 17.43 -29.69
N ALA A 41 26.98 18.16 -29.88
CA ALA A 41 26.04 18.51 -28.83
C ALA A 41 24.64 18.69 -29.41
N PHE A 42 23.64 18.34 -28.60
CA PHE A 42 22.24 18.74 -28.79
C PHE A 42 21.95 20.02 -28.03
N ASP A 43 20.99 20.80 -28.53
CA ASP A 43 20.48 22.03 -27.93
C ASP A 43 21.57 23.08 -27.65
N ALA A 44 22.64 23.11 -28.46
CA ALA A 44 23.75 24.04 -28.27
C ALA A 44 23.35 25.48 -28.68
N THR A 45 23.72 26.48 -27.88
CA THR A 45 23.32 27.88 -28.10
C THR A 45 24.50 28.85 -28.29
N THR A 46 25.73 28.38 -28.09
CA THR A 46 26.95 29.18 -28.25
C THR A 46 28.00 28.43 -29.07
N PRO A 47 28.57 29.05 -30.12
CA PRO A 47 29.62 28.41 -30.91
C PRO A 47 30.89 28.16 -30.08
N PRO A 48 31.61 27.06 -30.33
CA PRO A 48 32.93 26.85 -29.74
C PRO A 48 33.88 27.98 -30.16
N THR A 49 34.81 28.34 -29.26
CA THR A 49 35.81 29.38 -29.51
C THR A 49 36.79 29.00 -30.62
N LEU A 50 37.05 27.69 -30.77
CA LEU A 50 37.83 27.12 -31.86
C LEU A 50 37.02 25.97 -32.49
N PRO A 51 36.22 26.24 -33.53
CA PRO A 51 35.47 25.20 -34.21
C PRO A 51 36.40 24.30 -35.06
N ASP A 52 36.23 22.99 -34.91
CA ASP A 52 36.93 21.99 -35.71
C ASP A 52 36.16 21.69 -37.01
N GLU A 53 36.90 21.49 -38.10
CA GLU A 53 36.34 21.16 -39.41
C GLU A 53 35.46 19.90 -39.37
N GLY A 54 34.27 19.97 -39.98
CA GLY A 54 33.31 18.87 -40.10
C GLY A 54 32.52 18.55 -38.83
N LYS A 55 32.72 19.27 -37.73
CA LYS A 55 31.91 19.10 -36.52
C LYS A 55 30.53 19.72 -36.71
N VAL A 56 29.51 18.94 -36.36
CA VAL A 56 28.10 19.34 -36.46
C VAL A 56 27.54 19.54 -35.06
N TYR A 57 26.76 20.60 -34.88
CA TYR A 57 26.06 20.95 -33.66
C TYR A 57 24.57 21.06 -33.96
N ALA A 58 23.73 20.43 -33.13
CA ALA A 58 22.28 20.64 -33.19
C ALA A 58 21.92 21.84 -32.32
N LEU A 59 21.47 22.92 -32.93
CA LEU A 59 21.24 24.17 -32.24
C LEU A 59 19.94 24.17 -31.45
N GLY A 60 20.00 24.69 -30.23
CA GLY A 60 18.84 24.95 -29.37
C GLY A 60 18.15 26.27 -29.73
N LEU A 61 17.23 26.70 -28.88
CA LEU A 61 16.63 28.04 -28.98
C LEU A 61 17.53 29.09 -28.30
N GLY A 62 17.63 30.28 -28.87
CA GLY A 62 18.45 31.37 -28.33
C GLY A 62 19.93 31.26 -28.69
N ALA A 63 20.24 30.76 -29.88
CA ALA A 63 21.58 30.71 -30.42
C ALA A 63 22.16 32.12 -30.58
N SER A 64 23.47 32.24 -30.35
CA SER A 64 24.17 33.53 -30.25
C SER A 64 25.48 33.53 -31.02
N GLY A 65 26.11 34.71 -31.15
CA GLY A 65 27.35 34.87 -31.89
C GLY A 65 27.21 34.44 -33.35
N GLY A 66 28.12 33.59 -33.83
CA GLY A 66 28.07 33.04 -35.19
C GLY A 66 26.86 32.17 -35.50
N TRP A 67 26.04 31.82 -34.51
CA TRP A 67 24.81 31.03 -34.66
C TRP A 67 23.53 31.86 -34.49
N ALA A 68 23.63 33.18 -34.31
CA ALA A 68 22.48 34.04 -34.06
C ALA A 68 21.44 33.97 -35.20
N GLY A 69 20.18 33.67 -34.86
CA GLY A 69 19.08 33.54 -35.81
C GLY A 69 18.93 32.16 -36.46
N GLU A 70 19.78 31.20 -36.11
CA GLU A 70 19.85 29.87 -36.71
C GLU A 70 19.29 28.77 -35.78
N ASP A 71 18.44 29.16 -34.82
CA ASP A 71 17.79 28.27 -33.86
C ASP A 71 17.16 27.03 -34.51
N GLY A 72 17.36 25.87 -33.91
CA GLY A 72 16.80 24.60 -34.38
C GLY A 72 17.46 24.01 -35.64
N ARG A 73 18.50 24.66 -36.19
CA ARG A 73 19.26 24.12 -37.33
C ARG A 73 20.46 23.27 -36.90
N LEU A 74 21.01 22.53 -37.85
CA LEU A 74 22.32 21.89 -37.73
C LEU A 74 23.38 22.87 -38.19
N ALA A 75 24.30 23.26 -37.30
CA ALA A 75 25.46 24.08 -37.63
C ALA A 75 26.68 23.19 -37.85
N VAL A 76 27.31 23.29 -39.02
CA VAL A 76 28.57 22.61 -39.32
C VAL A 76 29.65 23.62 -39.64
N TRP A 77 30.86 23.39 -39.13
CA TRP A 77 32.02 24.20 -39.49
C TRP A 77 32.72 23.61 -40.70
N VAL A 78 32.73 24.33 -41.83
CA VAL A 78 33.33 23.91 -43.10
C VAL A 78 33.99 25.10 -43.79
N ASP A 79 35.17 24.92 -44.37
CA ASP A 79 35.88 25.95 -45.16
C ASP A 79 36.03 27.29 -44.38
N ALA A 80 36.29 27.21 -43.07
CA ALA A 80 36.40 28.35 -42.14
C ALA A 80 35.12 29.19 -41.98
N GLY A 81 33.94 28.60 -42.20
CA GLY A 81 32.64 29.23 -41.96
C GLY A 81 31.59 28.27 -41.41
N TRP A 82 30.53 28.84 -40.83
CA TRP A 82 29.35 28.06 -40.43
C TRP A 82 28.41 27.86 -41.61
N GLN A 83 28.03 26.60 -41.85
CA GLN A 83 26.93 26.24 -42.74
C GLN A 83 25.77 25.72 -41.90
N PHE A 84 24.55 26.10 -42.28
CA PHE A 84 23.34 25.77 -41.53
C PHE A 84 22.40 24.92 -42.38
N HIS A 85 21.93 23.81 -41.80
CA HIS A 85 21.00 22.89 -42.46
C HIS A 85 19.74 22.73 -41.62
N VAL A 86 18.57 22.79 -42.27
CA VAL A 86 17.29 22.59 -41.60
C VAL A 86 17.02 21.08 -41.45
N PRO A 87 16.91 20.55 -40.22
CA PRO A 87 16.59 19.15 -40.02
C PRO A 87 15.13 18.84 -40.41
N GLY A 88 14.94 17.71 -41.10
CA GLY A 88 13.61 17.20 -41.46
C GLY A 88 13.01 16.31 -40.37
N PRO A 89 11.68 16.32 -40.15
CA PRO A 89 11.03 15.40 -39.21
C PRO A 89 11.40 13.94 -39.48
N GLY A 90 11.74 13.20 -38.43
CA GLY A 90 12.19 11.81 -38.52
C GLY A 90 13.68 11.63 -38.76
N TRP A 91 14.47 12.71 -38.93
CA TRP A 91 15.92 12.60 -38.96
C TRP A 91 16.45 12.09 -37.63
N ILE A 92 17.45 11.23 -37.69
CA ILE A 92 18.07 10.60 -36.54
C ILE A 92 19.48 11.15 -36.40
N ALA A 93 19.86 11.53 -35.19
CA ALA A 93 21.22 11.95 -34.85
C ALA A 93 21.70 11.19 -33.62
N THR A 94 22.99 10.88 -33.61
CA THR A 94 23.68 10.36 -32.43
C THR A 94 24.53 11.45 -31.79
N LEU A 95 24.69 11.39 -30.48
CA LEU A 95 25.75 12.14 -29.82
C LEU A 95 27.11 11.51 -30.17
N ALA A 96 28.03 12.31 -30.68
CA ALA A 96 29.35 11.83 -31.09
C ALA A 96 30.08 11.16 -29.91
N GLY A 97 30.41 9.88 -30.06
CA GLY A 97 31.08 9.06 -29.03
C GLY A 97 30.17 8.51 -27.93
N GLY A 98 28.86 8.76 -27.98
CA GLY A 98 27.87 8.27 -27.01
C GLY A 98 26.86 7.28 -27.60
N GLN A 99 25.92 6.83 -26.75
CA GLN A 99 24.77 5.99 -27.14
C GLN A 99 23.47 6.78 -27.24
N GLU A 100 23.50 8.08 -26.96
CA GLU A 100 22.32 8.93 -27.03
C GLU A 100 21.87 9.11 -28.48
N LEU A 101 20.69 8.58 -28.77
CA LEU A 101 20.00 8.67 -30.05
C LEU A 101 18.84 9.64 -29.91
N ARG A 102 18.78 10.68 -30.74
CA ARG A 102 17.63 11.57 -30.82
C ARG A 102 17.02 11.58 -32.22
N VAL A 103 15.71 11.78 -32.26
CA VAL A 103 14.95 12.02 -33.48
C VAL A 103 14.46 13.46 -33.51
N TRP A 104 14.56 14.11 -34.67
CA TRP A 104 13.97 15.42 -34.88
C TRP A 104 12.47 15.30 -35.08
N THR A 105 11.67 15.94 -34.24
CA THR A 105 10.19 15.87 -34.28
C THR A 105 9.54 16.95 -35.15
N GLY A 106 10.33 17.89 -35.68
CA GLY A 106 9.83 19.13 -36.29
C GLY A 106 9.81 20.32 -35.33
N ALA A 107 9.95 20.08 -34.02
CA ALA A 107 10.02 21.13 -32.99
C ALA A 107 11.32 21.07 -32.16
N GLY A 108 11.99 19.92 -32.13
CA GLY A 108 13.22 19.71 -31.36
C GLY A 108 13.77 18.30 -31.51
N TRP A 109 15.00 18.08 -31.04
CA TRP A 109 15.61 16.76 -30.94
C TRP A 109 15.15 16.06 -29.66
N GLN A 110 14.44 14.94 -29.79
CA GLN A 110 13.90 14.19 -28.65
C GLN A 110 14.58 12.81 -28.53
N PRO A 111 14.86 12.32 -27.31
CA PRO A 111 15.40 10.98 -27.12
C PRO A 111 14.51 9.90 -27.74
N VAL A 112 15.13 8.93 -28.40
CA VAL A 112 14.41 7.73 -28.87
C VAL A 112 14.26 6.77 -27.69
N VAL A 113 13.10 6.81 -27.05
CA VAL A 113 12.71 5.84 -26.02
C VAL A 113 11.81 4.76 -26.63
N GLY A 114 11.98 3.50 -26.21
CA GLY A 114 11.04 2.44 -26.56
C GLY A 114 9.65 2.73 -26.01
N ALA A 115 8.61 2.18 -26.64
CA ALA A 115 7.26 2.23 -26.08
C ALA A 115 7.27 1.54 -24.71
N THR A 116 6.78 2.21 -23.67
CA THR A 116 6.68 1.65 -22.30
C THR A 116 5.24 1.31 -21.91
N GLN A 117 4.27 1.62 -22.79
CA GLN A 117 2.85 1.37 -22.58
C GLN A 117 2.39 0.17 -23.41
N ASN A 118 1.44 -0.59 -22.86
CA ASN A 118 0.86 -1.79 -23.49
C ASN A 118 1.93 -2.81 -23.92
N LEU A 119 2.99 -2.96 -23.11
CA LEU A 119 3.99 -3.99 -23.30
C LEU A 119 3.37 -5.37 -23.13
N ASP A 120 3.77 -6.32 -23.98
CA ASP A 120 3.39 -7.73 -23.82
C ASP A 120 3.91 -8.32 -22.50
N GLY A 121 5.01 -7.80 -21.96
CA GLY A 121 5.49 -8.16 -20.64
C GLY A 121 6.81 -7.48 -20.29
N VAL A 122 7.15 -7.52 -19.01
CA VAL A 122 8.39 -6.99 -18.45
C VAL A 122 9.01 -8.05 -17.55
N GLY A 123 10.21 -8.48 -17.92
CA GLY A 123 11.02 -9.43 -17.16
C GLY A 123 12.25 -8.76 -16.55
N VAL A 124 12.48 -8.96 -15.26
CA VAL A 124 13.71 -8.53 -14.56
C VAL A 124 14.45 -9.77 -14.07
N ASN A 125 15.61 -10.06 -14.65
CA ASN A 125 16.42 -11.28 -14.42
C ASN A 125 15.67 -12.61 -14.67
N THR A 126 14.52 -12.56 -15.35
CA THR A 126 13.74 -13.71 -15.81
C THR A 126 12.87 -13.28 -17.01
N GLY A 127 12.33 -14.22 -17.76
CA GLY A 127 11.33 -13.93 -18.80
C GLY A 127 9.96 -13.69 -18.18
N SER A 128 9.19 -12.77 -18.76
CA SER A 128 7.73 -12.68 -18.56
C SER A 128 7.01 -13.70 -19.45
N ASP A 129 5.78 -14.05 -19.09
CA ASP A 129 4.92 -14.94 -19.88
C ASP A 129 3.48 -14.40 -19.96
N ALA A 130 2.57 -15.16 -20.60
CA ALA A 130 1.18 -14.72 -20.80
C ALA A 130 0.39 -14.54 -19.49
N THR A 131 0.79 -15.24 -18.43
CA THR A 131 0.22 -15.21 -17.08
C THR A 131 0.96 -14.19 -16.21
N ASN A 132 2.28 -14.28 -16.13
CA ASN A 132 3.18 -13.40 -15.37
C ASN A 132 3.73 -12.29 -16.28
N ARG A 133 2.85 -11.35 -16.65
CA ARG A 133 3.20 -10.22 -17.53
C ARG A 133 4.25 -9.30 -16.92
N LEU A 134 4.31 -9.21 -15.58
CA LEU A 134 5.45 -8.68 -14.85
C LEU A 134 6.11 -9.81 -14.07
N ALA A 135 7.34 -10.18 -14.44
CA ALA A 135 8.09 -11.26 -13.80
C ALA A 135 9.43 -10.75 -13.27
N VAL A 136 9.72 -11.04 -11.99
CA VAL A 136 10.93 -10.57 -11.31
C VAL A 136 11.60 -11.75 -10.63
N SER A 137 12.87 -12.01 -10.97
CA SER A 137 13.73 -12.97 -10.29
C SER A 137 14.87 -12.23 -9.61
N ALA A 138 14.63 -11.77 -8.39
CA ALA A 138 15.58 -10.96 -7.63
C ALA A 138 15.44 -11.23 -6.13
N ALA A 139 16.42 -10.77 -5.35
CA ALA A 139 16.36 -10.86 -3.89
C ALA A 139 15.23 -10.01 -3.28
N ALA A 140 14.80 -8.94 -3.96
CA ALA A 140 13.70 -8.08 -3.52
C ALA A 140 13.05 -7.32 -4.68
N SER A 141 11.79 -6.92 -4.49
CA SER A 141 11.05 -5.96 -5.33
C SER A 141 10.59 -4.80 -4.45
N LEU A 142 11.04 -3.57 -4.75
CA LEU A 142 10.66 -2.38 -3.99
C LEU A 142 9.59 -1.57 -4.75
N PHE A 143 8.44 -1.38 -4.11
CA PHE A 143 7.38 -0.48 -4.58
C PHE A 143 7.27 0.70 -3.60
N SER A 144 7.84 1.84 -3.98
CA SER A 144 7.95 3.01 -3.09
C SER A 144 6.93 4.11 -3.43
N HIS A 145 6.78 5.06 -2.52
CA HIS A 145 5.89 6.20 -2.64
C HIS A 145 6.57 7.42 -3.29
N ALA A 146 5.77 8.34 -3.82
CA ALA A 146 6.21 9.66 -4.25
C ALA A 146 5.97 10.76 -3.20
N GLY A 147 5.65 10.40 -1.94
CA GLY A 147 5.44 11.32 -0.83
C GLY A 147 4.37 10.84 0.14
N ALA A 148 3.10 11.07 -0.19
CA ALA A 148 1.97 10.77 0.71
C ALA A 148 1.66 9.26 0.86
N GLY A 149 2.02 8.43 -0.12
CA GLY A 149 1.79 6.98 -0.05
C GLY A 149 1.97 6.24 -1.38
N HIS A 150 1.76 4.94 -1.34
CA HIS A 150 1.74 4.00 -2.46
C HIS A 150 0.57 3.02 -2.29
N GLN A 151 -0.06 2.58 -3.37
CA GLN A 151 -1.15 1.61 -3.30
C GLN A 151 -1.08 0.64 -4.48
N LEU A 152 -1.18 -0.65 -4.16
CA LEU A 152 -1.40 -1.71 -5.13
C LEU A 152 -2.91 -1.90 -5.31
N LYS A 153 -3.38 -1.86 -6.55
CA LYS A 153 -4.78 -2.14 -6.89
C LYS A 153 -4.84 -3.51 -7.53
N ILE A 154 -5.42 -4.47 -6.82
CA ILE A 154 -5.61 -5.85 -7.29
C ILE A 154 -7.11 -6.01 -7.49
N ASN A 155 -7.53 -6.10 -8.74
CA ASN A 155 -8.94 -6.13 -9.12
C ASN A 155 -9.28 -7.49 -9.72
N LYS A 156 -10.44 -8.03 -9.35
CA LYS A 156 -11.02 -9.25 -9.92
C LYS A 156 -12.26 -8.92 -10.75
N SER A 157 -12.63 -9.77 -11.70
CA SER A 157 -13.71 -9.47 -12.66
C SER A 157 -15.10 -9.77 -12.09
N ALA A 158 -15.21 -10.78 -11.24
CA ALA A 158 -16.44 -11.23 -10.62
C ALA A 158 -16.23 -11.61 -9.14
N SER A 159 -17.31 -11.77 -8.39
CA SER A 159 -17.24 -12.11 -6.96
C SER A 159 -16.58 -13.47 -6.71
N GLY A 160 -16.77 -14.45 -7.60
CA GLY A 160 -16.15 -15.77 -7.50
C GLY A 160 -14.67 -15.85 -7.92
N ASP A 161 -14.11 -14.77 -8.46
CA ASP A 161 -12.72 -14.73 -8.91
C ASP A 161 -11.75 -14.45 -7.75
N THR A 162 -10.45 -14.49 -8.04
CA THR A 162 -9.37 -14.26 -7.06
C THR A 162 -8.61 -12.97 -7.37
N ALA A 163 -8.48 -12.12 -6.34
CA ALA A 163 -7.55 -10.98 -6.30
C ALA A 163 -6.76 -11.04 -4.98
N SER A 164 -5.52 -11.54 -5.04
CA SER A 164 -4.77 -11.92 -3.84
C SER A 164 -3.26 -11.75 -3.99
N LEU A 165 -2.56 -11.93 -2.87
CA LEU A 165 -1.12 -12.14 -2.80
C LEU A 165 -0.88 -13.58 -2.34
N LEU A 166 -0.24 -14.37 -3.21
CA LEU A 166 0.09 -15.78 -2.97
C LEU A 166 1.57 -15.93 -2.59
N TYR A 167 1.82 -16.55 -1.44
CA TYR A 167 3.16 -16.87 -0.96
C TYR A 167 3.47 -18.34 -1.23
N GLN A 168 4.62 -18.61 -1.84
CA GLN A 168 4.97 -19.95 -2.35
C GLN A 168 6.34 -20.43 -1.85
N THR A 169 6.51 -21.75 -1.82
CA THR A 169 7.81 -22.41 -1.73
C THR A 169 7.91 -23.42 -2.86
N ASN A 170 8.94 -23.30 -3.70
CA ASN A 170 9.15 -24.18 -4.86
C ASN A 170 7.87 -24.37 -5.70
N TRP A 171 7.26 -23.24 -6.11
CA TRP A 171 6.02 -23.21 -6.93
C TRP A 171 4.77 -23.81 -6.28
N SER A 172 4.81 -24.13 -4.99
CA SER A 172 3.66 -24.62 -4.23
C SER A 172 3.17 -23.56 -3.24
N GLY A 173 1.87 -23.25 -3.29
CA GLY A 173 1.24 -22.26 -2.40
C GLY A 173 1.32 -22.65 -0.93
N ARG A 174 1.56 -21.69 -0.04
CA ARG A 174 1.65 -21.90 1.41
C ARG A 174 0.75 -20.95 2.20
N ALA A 175 0.60 -19.73 1.73
CA ALA A 175 -0.34 -18.77 2.29
C ALA A 175 -0.88 -17.88 1.18
N GLU A 176 -2.11 -17.40 1.33
CA GLU A 176 -2.75 -16.49 0.40
C GLU A 176 -3.59 -15.47 1.18
N MET A 177 -3.50 -14.20 0.80
CA MET A 177 -4.33 -13.15 1.40
C MET A 177 -4.98 -12.27 0.33
N GLY A 178 -6.27 -11.97 0.50
CA GLY A 178 -7.02 -11.13 -0.43
C GLY A 178 -8.48 -11.57 -0.57
N LEU A 179 -9.06 -11.23 -1.73
CA LEU A 179 -10.40 -11.62 -2.15
C LEU A 179 -10.30 -12.92 -2.93
N ALA A 180 -10.19 -14.06 -2.23
CA ALA A 180 -9.85 -15.35 -2.81
C ALA A 180 -11.09 -16.25 -2.96
N GLY A 181 -11.78 -16.14 -4.10
CA GLY A 181 -12.98 -16.93 -4.41
C GLY A 181 -14.29 -16.35 -3.86
N ASP A 182 -14.25 -15.18 -3.22
CA ASP A 182 -15.40 -14.41 -2.76
C ASP A 182 -15.01 -12.93 -2.47
N ASP A 183 -15.98 -12.11 -2.07
CA ASP A 183 -15.79 -10.69 -1.74
C ASP A 183 -15.35 -10.41 -0.29
N ALA A 184 -15.16 -11.44 0.54
CA ALA A 184 -14.62 -11.29 1.88
C ALA A 184 -13.08 -11.21 1.81
N PHE A 185 -12.50 -10.40 2.69
CA PHE A 185 -11.05 -10.45 2.87
C PHE A 185 -10.72 -11.70 3.68
N SER A 186 -9.86 -12.56 3.15
CA SER A 186 -9.46 -13.79 3.81
C SER A 186 -7.94 -13.95 3.88
N ILE A 187 -7.49 -14.70 4.89
CA ILE A 187 -6.14 -15.26 4.96
C ILE A 187 -6.30 -16.77 4.99
N LYS A 188 -5.73 -17.46 4.00
CA LYS A 188 -5.75 -18.92 3.86
C LYS A 188 -4.33 -19.46 3.95
N VAL A 189 -4.16 -20.65 4.53
CA VAL A 189 -2.87 -21.34 4.63
C VAL A 189 -2.99 -22.76 4.06
N SER A 190 -1.88 -23.28 3.56
CA SER A 190 -1.83 -24.61 2.96
C SER A 190 -0.51 -25.31 3.27
N ALA A 191 -0.59 -26.58 3.64
CA ALA A 191 0.58 -27.43 3.85
C ALA A 191 1.18 -27.94 2.53
N ASP A 192 0.35 -28.13 1.49
CA ASP A 192 0.70 -28.84 0.25
C ASP A 192 0.46 -28.03 -1.04
N GLY A 193 -0.14 -26.85 -0.93
CA GLY A 193 -0.51 -25.97 -2.04
C GLY A 193 -1.78 -26.38 -2.77
N SER A 194 -2.52 -27.37 -2.26
CA SER A 194 -3.74 -27.91 -2.87
C SER A 194 -4.93 -27.85 -1.92
N SER A 195 -4.74 -28.24 -0.65
CA SER A 195 -5.74 -28.10 0.41
C SER A 195 -5.50 -26.81 1.20
N TRP A 196 -6.55 -26.02 1.38
CA TRP A 196 -6.47 -24.69 1.98
C TRP A 196 -7.39 -24.57 3.19
N ASP A 197 -6.81 -24.13 4.30
CA ASP A 197 -7.53 -23.80 5.53
C ASP A 197 -7.71 -22.27 5.63
N GLU A 198 -8.93 -21.81 5.87
CA GLU A 198 -9.22 -20.39 6.10
C GLU A 198 -8.92 -20.02 7.56
N ALA A 199 -7.84 -19.27 7.78
CA ALA A 199 -7.39 -18.85 9.11
C ALA A 199 -8.07 -17.56 9.58
N LEU A 200 -8.45 -16.68 8.65
CA LEU A 200 -9.17 -15.44 8.91
C LEU A 200 -10.13 -15.15 7.77
N ARG A 201 -11.33 -14.69 8.13
CA ARG A 201 -12.34 -14.19 7.20
C ARG A 201 -12.97 -12.93 7.75
N ILE A 202 -12.98 -11.88 6.95
CA ILE A 202 -13.56 -10.58 7.29
C ILE A 202 -14.55 -10.17 6.20
N THR A 203 -15.81 -10.06 6.59
CA THR A 203 -16.92 -9.60 5.75
C THR A 203 -17.36 -8.21 6.23
N PRO A 204 -17.95 -7.36 5.39
CA PRO A 204 -18.58 -6.12 5.86
C PRO A 204 -19.47 -6.35 7.09
N GLY A 205 -19.27 -5.55 8.14
CA GLY A 205 -20.00 -5.67 9.41
C GLY A 205 -19.36 -6.59 10.46
N THR A 206 -18.28 -7.31 10.12
CA THR A 206 -17.51 -8.10 11.10
C THR A 206 -16.41 -7.25 11.77
N GLN A 207 -16.08 -7.59 13.01
CA GLN A 207 -15.02 -6.93 13.80
C GLN A 207 -14.00 -7.97 14.28
N VAL A 208 -12.71 -7.61 14.23
CA VAL A 208 -11.63 -8.37 14.86
C VAL A 208 -11.38 -7.81 16.25
N PHE A 209 -11.35 -8.69 17.25
CA PHE A 209 -11.04 -8.33 18.63
C PHE A 209 -9.52 -8.38 18.91
N HIS A 210 -9.04 -7.35 19.59
CA HIS A 210 -7.68 -7.22 20.12
C HIS A 210 -7.74 -6.54 21.49
N THR A 211 -6.62 -6.48 22.22
CA THR A 211 -6.59 -5.94 23.60
C THR A 211 -7.10 -4.50 23.73
N GLY A 212 -7.11 -3.72 22.64
CA GLY A 212 -7.61 -2.35 22.62
C GLY A 212 -9.12 -2.20 22.41
N ASN A 213 -9.83 -3.27 22.02
CA ASN A 213 -11.29 -3.25 21.83
C ASN A 213 -12.03 -4.45 22.45
N ALA A 214 -11.31 -5.37 23.10
CA ALA A 214 -11.90 -6.53 23.75
C ALA A 214 -12.71 -6.15 24.99
N VAL A 215 -12.31 -5.08 25.69
CA VAL A 215 -13.02 -4.56 26.87
C VAL A 215 -13.79 -3.30 26.49
N GLY A 216 -15.10 -3.29 26.72
CA GLY A 216 -16.00 -2.20 26.36
C GLY A 216 -17.46 -2.55 26.69
N PRO A 217 -18.42 -1.66 26.38
CA PRO A 217 -19.84 -1.93 26.59
C PRO A 217 -20.27 -3.22 25.88
N VAL A 218 -20.90 -4.12 26.62
CA VAL A 218 -21.39 -5.40 26.10
C VAL A 218 -22.87 -5.24 25.72
N SER A 219 -23.24 -5.69 24.53
CA SER A 219 -24.59 -5.54 23.97
C SER A 219 -25.12 -6.86 23.42
N ALA A 220 -26.44 -7.07 23.53
CA ALA A 220 -27.16 -8.19 22.91
C ALA A 220 -27.18 -8.10 21.39
N THR A 221 -27.03 -6.90 20.86
CA THR A 221 -27.04 -6.65 19.42
C THR A 221 -25.63 -6.79 18.87
N SER A 222 -25.46 -7.72 17.93
CA SER A 222 -24.23 -7.83 17.16
C SER A 222 -24.00 -6.55 16.37
N GLY A 223 -22.82 -5.95 16.51
CA GLY A 223 -22.48 -4.69 15.87
C GLY A 223 -21.05 -4.27 16.17
N ILE A 224 -20.51 -3.44 15.28
CA ILE A 224 -19.17 -2.87 15.44
C ILE A 224 -19.19 -1.97 16.68
N GLY A 225 -18.20 -2.18 17.58
CA GLY A 225 -18.01 -1.38 18.79
C GLY A 225 -18.50 -2.03 20.09
N SER A 226 -19.18 -3.18 20.02
CA SER A 226 -19.49 -3.98 21.23
C SER A 226 -18.22 -4.67 21.74
N GLY A 227 -17.97 -4.58 23.05
CA GLY A 227 -16.88 -5.32 23.70
C GLY A 227 -17.20 -6.81 23.87
N ILE A 228 -16.17 -7.62 24.11
CA ILE A 228 -16.32 -9.00 24.59
C ILE A 228 -16.63 -9.01 26.09
N VAL A 229 -15.99 -8.11 26.83
CA VAL A 229 -16.11 -8.02 28.29
C VAL A 229 -16.39 -6.57 28.69
N GLU A 230 -17.36 -6.35 29.56
CA GLU A 230 -17.60 -5.07 30.22
C GLU A 230 -17.33 -5.23 31.71
N THR A 231 -16.65 -4.27 32.33
CA THR A 231 -16.47 -4.27 33.79
C THR A 231 -16.82 -2.90 34.35
N GLY A 232 -17.35 -2.89 35.56
CA GLY A 232 -17.65 -1.65 36.28
C GLY A 232 -17.65 -1.87 37.80
N THR A 233 -17.62 -0.78 38.54
CA THR A 233 -17.64 -0.81 40.01
C THR A 233 -18.37 0.40 40.53
N ASN A 234 -19.14 0.22 41.60
CA ASN A 234 -19.76 1.28 42.38
C ASN A 234 -19.81 0.88 43.86
N ALA A 235 -20.51 1.65 44.70
CA ALA A 235 -20.61 1.37 46.13
C ALA A 235 -21.25 0.01 46.48
N ASN A 236 -21.97 -0.59 45.53
CA ASN A 236 -22.66 -1.86 45.71
C ASN A 236 -21.84 -3.07 45.25
N GLY A 237 -20.60 -2.86 44.79
CA GLY A 237 -19.70 -3.92 44.33
C GLY A 237 -19.19 -3.70 42.91
N SER A 238 -18.65 -4.77 42.32
CA SER A 238 -18.20 -4.80 40.94
C SER A 238 -19.09 -5.70 40.09
N PHE A 239 -19.13 -5.44 38.78
CA PHE A 239 -19.77 -6.33 37.83
C PHE A 239 -18.84 -6.63 36.65
N THR A 240 -19.00 -7.81 36.06
CA THR A 240 -18.43 -8.21 34.77
C THR A 240 -19.54 -8.74 33.88
N ARG A 241 -19.67 -8.22 32.66
CA ARG A 241 -20.55 -8.77 31.62
C ARG A 241 -19.71 -9.39 30.53
N PHE A 242 -20.22 -10.46 29.95
CA PHE A 242 -19.61 -11.17 28.83
C PHE A 242 -20.54 -11.07 27.62
N ALA A 243 -19.96 -11.05 26.41
CA ALA A 243 -20.71 -10.95 25.16
C ALA A 243 -21.69 -12.11 24.91
N ASP A 244 -21.51 -13.24 25.59
CA ASP A 244 -22.49 -14.33 25.60
C ASP A 244 -23.77 -13.97 26.37
N GLY A 245 -23.80 -12.84 27.07
CA GLY A 245 -24.88 -12.31 27.91
C GLY A 245 -24.77 -12.67 29.40
N THR A 246 -23.73 -13.37 29.82
CA THR A 246 -23.48 -13.69 31.23
C THR A 246 -23.06 -12.41 31.99
N MET A 247 -23.63 -12.20 33.17
CA MET A 247 -23.21 -11.15 34.09
C MET A 247 -22.88 -11.74 35.47
N ILE A 248 -21.80 -11.27 36.06
CA ILE A 248 -21.35 -11.62 37.41
C ILE A 248 -21.25 -10.32 38.20
N CYS A 249 -21.94 -10.24 39.33
CA CYS A 249 -21.77 -9.19 40.33
C CYS A 249 -21.07 -9.76 41.55
N VAL A 250 -20.16 -8.99 42.15
CA VAL A 250 -19.39 -9.38 43.34
C VAL A 250 -19.37 -8.23 44.33
N LEU A 251 -19.61 -8.54 45.61
CA LEU A 251 -19.39 -7.62 46.72
C LEU A 251 -18.68 -8.34 47.87
N ASP A 252 -17.53 -7.82 48.27
CA ASP A 252 -16.80 -8.27 49.44
C ASP A 252 -17.28 -7.55 50.70
N GLY A 253 -17.42 -8.31 51.79
CA GLY A 253 -17.61 -7.75 53.12
C GLY A 253 -18.93 -7.00 53.34
N PHE A 254 -20.02 -7.49 52.76
CA PHE A 254 -21.36 -6.98 52.98
C PHE A 254 -21.73 -7.01 54.47
N ALA A 255 -22.27 -5.90 54.97
CA ALA A 255 -22.71 -5.75 56.35
C ALA A 255 -24.12 -6.32 56.50
N SER A 256 -24.25 -7.44 57.21
CA SER A 256 -25.57 -8.00 57.52
C SER A 256 -26.25 -7.26 58.68
N ALA A 257 -27.55 -7.47 58.83
CA ALA A 257 -28.37 -6.89 59.89
C ALA A 257 -28.86 -7.98 60.85
N SER A 258 -29.21 -7.57 62.08
CA SER A 258 -29.87 -8.42 63.06
C SER A 258 -31.33 -8.01 63.18
N GLY A 259 -32.24 -8.98 63.25
CA GLY A 259 -33.69 -8.75 63.40
C GLY A 259 -34.42 -8.37 62.11
N ALA A 260 -33.73 -8.33 60.97
CA ALA A 260 -34.28 -8.09 59.65
C ALA A 260 -33.28 -8.53 58.55
N ALA A 261 -33.76 -8.70 57.32
CA ALA A 261 -32.89 -8.88 56.16
C ALA A 261 -32.06 -7.63 55.88
N ALA A 262 -30.82 -7.83 55.41
CA ALA A 262 -30.03 -6.77 54.79
C ALA A 262 -30.05 -6.94 53.28
N THR A 263 -30.55 -5.93 52.55
CA THR A 263 -30.68 -5.99 51.10
C THR A 263 -29.37 -5.61 50.41
N TRP A 264 -28.80 -6.53 49.65
CA TRP A 264 -27.74 -6.21 48.69
C TRP A 264 -28.37 -5.78 47.37
N THR A 265 -28.30 -4.48 47.08
CA THR A 265 -28.59 -3.97 45.73
C THR A 265 -27.44 -4.34 44.81
N PHE A 266 -27.69 -4.94 43.65
CA PHE A 266 -26.61 -5.29 42.73
C PHE A 266 -25.95 -4.04 42.10
N PRO A 267 -24.65 -4.07 41.79
CA PRO A 267 -23.97 -2.96 41.12
C PRO A 267 -24.47 -2.72 39.69
N ALA A 268 -25.08 -3.71 39.06
CA ALA A 268 -25.83 -3.61 37.81
C ALA A 268 -27.04 -4.55 37.85
N ALA A 269 -28.16 -4.14 37.26
CA ALA A 269 -29.36 -4.98 37.19
C ALA A 269 -29.21 -6.09 36.13
N PHE A 270 -29.68 -7.29 36.47
CA PHE A 270 -29.88 -8.42 35.56
C PHE A 270 -31.13 -8.21 34.70
N ALA A 271 -31.23 -8.96 33.60
CA ALA A 271 -32.38 -8.91 32.69
C ALA A 271 -33.67 -9.47 33.32
N SER A 272 -33.54 -10.37 34.30
CA SER A 272 -34.68 -10.96 35.02
C SER A 272 -34.25 -11.39 36.44
N GLY A 273 -35.22 -11.81 37.26
CA GLY A 273 -34.96 -12.36 38.59
C GLY A 273 -34.38 -13.79 38.61
N ALA A 274 -34.10 -14.38 37.46
CA ALA A 274 -33.41 -15.68 37.36
C ALA A 274 -31.90 -15.51 37.64
N VAL A 275 -31.58 -15.20 38.89
CA VAL A 275 -30.21 -14.92 39.37
C VAL A 275 -29.83 -15.97 40.41
N SER A 276 -28.66 -16.57 40.25
CA SER A 276 -28.06 -17.45 41.26
C SER A 276 -27.18 -16.61 42.16
N VAL A 277 -27.50 -16.57 43.46
CA VAL A 277 -26.76 -15.79 44.45
C VAL A 277 -26.11 -16.76 45.44
N THR A 278 -24.82 -16.58 45.66
CA THR A 278 -24.04 -17.28 46.68
C THR A 278 -23.58 -16.28 47.72
N ALA A 279 -23.77 -16.61 48.99
CA ALA A 279 -23.36 -15.80 50.12
C ALA A 279 -22.46 -16.61 51.05
N THR A 280 -21.30 -16.06 51.40
CA THR A 280 -20.30 -16.73 52.25
C THR A 280 -19.95 -15.84 53.43
N ALA A 281 -20.27 -16.26 54.65
CA ALA A 281 -19.80 -15.56 55.85
C ALA A 281 -18.27 -15.65 55.96
N ARG A 282 -17.59 -14.51 56.11
CA ARG A 282 -16.16 -14.46 56.44
C ARG A 282 -15.97 -14.12 57.89
N GLY A 283 -15.38 -15.04 58.65
CA GLY A 283 -14.99 -14.79 60.03
C GLY A 283 -14.71 -16.09 60.79
N THR A 284 -14.36 -15.97 62.07
CA THR A 284 -14.09 -17.11 62.95
C THR A 284 -15.31 -17.58 63.73
N THR A 285 -16.36 -16.76 63.80
CA THR A 285 -17.62 -17.09 64.46
C THR A 285 -18.49 -17.89 63.50
N ALA A 286 -18.99 -19.05 63.93
CA ALA A 286 -19.90 -19.84 63.13
C ALA A 286 -21.22 -19.08 62.93
N ALA A 287 -21.66 -18.97 61.67
CA ALA A 287 -22.89 -18.31 61.27
C ALA A 287 -23.56 -19.08 60.13
N ILE A 288 -24.89 -19.02 60.08
CA ILE A 288 -25.69 -19.50 58.96
C ILE A 288 -26.10 -18.28 58.14
N VAL A 289 -25.90 -18.35 56.82
CA VAL A 289 -26.33 -17.29 55.89
C VAL A 289 -27.36 -17.88 54.94
N THR A 290 -28.48 -17.19 54.77
CA THR A 290 -29.48 -17.54 53.76
C THR A 290 -29.73 -16.38 52.83
N VAL A 291 -30.07 -16.70 51.59
CA VAL A 291 -30.46 -15.72 50.58
C VAL A 291 -31.94 -15.87 50.31
N ASP A 292 -32.66 -14.76 50.32
CA ASP A 292 -34.09 -14.68 50.01
C ASP A 292 -34.39 -13.52 49.04
N ALA A 293 -35.63 -13.42 48.57
CA ALA A 293 -36.17 -12.32 47.78
C ALA A 293 -35.30 -11.88 46.59
N VAL A 294 -34.69 -12.86 45.90
CA VAL A 294 -33.83 -12.59 44.74
C VAL A 294 -34.66 -11.98 43.61
N SER A 295 -34.24 -10.81 43.15
CA SER A 295 -34.84 -10.06 42.06
C SER A 295 -33.82 -9.75 40.98
N ALA A 296 -34.21 -9.01 39.95
CA ALA A 296 -33.28 -8.56 38.92
C ALA A 296 -32.26 -7.52 39.43
N SER A 297 -32.54 -6.83 40.54
CA SER A 297 -31.73 -5.70 41.01
C SER A 297 -31.20 -5.84 42.43
N ALA A 298 -31.64 -6.84 43.18
CA ALA A 298 -31.23 -7.06 44.56
C ALA A 298 -31.48 -8.48 45.05
N ALA A 299 -30.86 -8.84 46.17
CA ALA A 299 -31.19 -10.01 46.98
C ALA A 299 -31.11 -9.67 48.47
N ASP A 300 -31.94 -10.33 49.27
CA ASP A 300 -31.98 -10.16 50.71
C ASP A 300 -31.10 -11.21 51.39
N ILE A 301 -30.23 -10.74 52.29
CA ILE A 301 -29.28 -11.58 53.03
C ILE A 301 -29.69 -11.62 54.49
N HIS A 302 -29.93 -12.83 54.99
CA HIS A 302 -30.21 -13.09 56.40
C HIS A 302 -29.04 -13.83 57.03
N THR A 303 -28.79 -13.51 58.30
CA THR A 303 -27.69 -14.10 59.06
C THR A 303 -28.16 -14.54 60.44
N PHE A 304 -27.84 -15.78 60.78
CA PHE A 304 -28.24 -16.41 62.03
C PHE A 304 -27.02 -17.00 62.74
N ASP A 305 -27.08 -17.09 64.06
CA ASP A 305 -26.13 -17.93 64.78
C ASP A 305 -26.42 -19.42 64.58
N THR A 306 -25.60 -20.27 65.20
CA THR A 306 -25.75 -21.73 65.13
C THR A 306 -26.99 -22.26 65.86
N THR A 307 -27.68 -21.42 66.63
CA THR A 307 -28.95 -21.76 67.29
C THR A 307 -30.17 -21.34 66.46
N GLY A 308 -29.96 -20.62 65.36
CA GLY A 308 -31.00 -20.10 64.49
C GLY A 308 -31.57 -18.75 64.94
N ALA A 309 -30.96 -18.08 65.92
CA ALA A 309 -31.34 -16.72 66.29
C ALA A 309 -30.70 -15.72 65.32
N ASP A 310 -31.44 -14.65 64.98
CA ASP A 310 -30.90 -13.56 64.15
C ASP A 310 -29.67 -12.95 64.81
N THR A 311 -28.57 -12.86 64.06
CA THR A 311 -27.34 -12.20 64.52
C THR A 311 -26.70 -11.42 63.39
N VAL A 312 -25.90 -10.40 63.73
CA VAL A 312 -24.99 -9.79 62.76
C VAL A 312 -23.85 -10.78 62.51
N ALA A 313 -23.78 -11.38 61.32
CA ALA A 313 -22.64 -12.19 60.93
C ALA A 313 -21.40 -11.31 60.73
N PRO A 314 -20.19 -11.87 60.87
CA PRO A 314 -19.00 -11.23 60.35
C PRO A 314 -19.12 -11.13 58.81
N ALA A 315 -18.49 -10.09 58.24
CA ALA A 315 -18.68 -9.61 56.87
C ALA A 315 -18.97 -10.72 55.82
N VAL A 316 -20.01 -10.56 55.00
CA VAL A 316 -20.47 -11.59 54.04
C VAL A 316 -19.96 -11.28 52.64
N ASP A 317 -19.33 -12.24 51.97
CA ASP A 317 -18.99 -12.11 50.56
C ASP A 317 -20.12 -12.63 49.68
N LEU A 318 -20.48 -11.85 48.68
CA LEU A 318 -21.63 -12.10 47.83
C LEU A 318 -21.20 -12.19 46.37
N VAL A 319 -21.71 -13.22 45.69
CA VAL A 319 -21.58 -13.38 44.24
C VAL A 319 -22.97 -13.62 43.67
N ALA A 320 -23.34 -12.86 42.65
CA ALA A 320 -24.58 -13.06 41.90
C ALA A 320 -24.25 -13.32 40.42
N VAL A 321 -24.81 -14.37 39.84
CA VAL A 321 -24.61 -14.77 38.45
C VAL A 321 -25.96 -14.86 37.74
N GLY A 322 -26.05 -14.26 36.57
CA GLY A 322 -27.29 -14.20 35.78
C GLY A 322 -27.03 -13.67 34.38
N ARG A 323 -28.09 -13.14 33.74
CA ARG A 323 -28.05 -12.61 32.36
C ARG A 323 -28.16 -11.08 32.37
N CYS A 324 -27.39 -10.37 31.53
CA CYS A 324 -27.52 -8.92 31.35
C CYS A 324 -28.53 -8.51 30.26
N PHE A 325 -28.94 -9.45 29.41
CA PHE A 325 -30.01 -9.34 28.41
C PHE A 325 -30.56 -10.71 28.05
#